data_AF-A0A133USF4-F1
#
_entry.id   AF-A0A133USF4-F1
#
_cell.length_a   1.000
_cell.length_b   1.000
_cell.length_c   1.000
_cell.angle_alpha   90.00
_cell.angle_beta   90.00
_cell.angle_gamma   90.00
#
_symmetry.space_group_name_H-M   'P 1'
#
loop_
_entity.id
_entity.type
_entity.pdbx_description
1 polymer ?
#
loop_
_entity_poly.entity_id
_entity_poly.type
_entity_poly.pdbx_seq_one_letter_code
_entity_poly.pdbx_strand_id
1 'polypeptide(L)' 'MVTSKEKTPTGTDKEKTSFIVCNEDETWFLLRAGTLEEAVYQAKNKGKDPRYVIEEKLSTKVR' A
#
# COMPACT_ATOMS: atom_id res chain seq x y z
N MET A 1 26.33 12.95 -29.71
CA MET A 1 26.38 13.76 -28.49
C MET A 1 25.03 13.67 -27.81
N VAL A 2 25.05 13.25 -26.55
CA VAL A 2 23.90 12.95 -25.70
C VAL A 2 23.27 14.25 -25.19
N THR A 3 21.98 14.44 -25.43
CA THR A 3 21.16 15.37 -24.63
C THR A 3 20.38 14.54 -23.63
N SER A 4 20.87 14.63 -22.40
CA SER A 4 20.47 13.95 -21.18
C SER A 4 18.97 13.94 -20.98
N LYS A 5 18.43 12.73 -20.85
CA LYS A 5 17.09 12.47 -20.30
C LYS A 5 17.13 12.90 -18.83
N GLU A 6 16.51 14.04 -18.55
CA GLU A 6 16.32 14.57 -17.20
C GLU A 6 15.63 13.49 -16.36
N LYS A 7 16.43 12.82 -15.52
CA LYS A 7 15.99 11.80 -14.58
C LYS A 7 15.52 12.56 -13.36
N THR A 8 14.22 12.78 -13.23
CA THR A 8 13.62 13.43 -12.07
C THR A 8 14.00 12.63 -10.81
N PRO A 9 14.61 13.26 -9.79
CA PRO A 9 14.86 12.63 -8.51
C PRO A 9 13.70 12.95 -7.55
N THR A 10 12.85 11.96 -7.28
CA THR A 10 11.89 11.97 -6.17
C THR A 10 11.88 10.55 -5.59
N GLY A 11 12.64 10.19 -4.55
CA GLY A 11 12.94 10.98 -3.37
C GLY A 11 11.78 10.84 -2.38
N THR A 12 11.61 9.65 -1.79
CA THR A 12 11.42 9.40 -0.35
C THR A 12 11.33 7.87 -0.21
N ASP A 13 12.30 7.22 0.43
CA ASP A 13 12.04 5.93 1.05
C ASP A 13 11.07 6.23 2.21
N LYS A 14 9.79 6.47 1.90
CA LYS A 14 8.76 6.63 2.91
C LYS A 14 8.68 5.28 3.59
N GLU A 15 9.06 5.25 4.87
CA GLU A 15 9.00 4.07 5.72
C GLU A 15 7.69 3.34 5.46
N LYS A 16 7.79 2.21 4.75
CA LYS A 16 6.60 1.50 4.28
C LYS A 16 5.93 0.85 5.48
N THR A 17 4.69 1.23 5.75
CA THR A 17 3.88 0.65 6.82
C THR A 17 3.13 -0.56 6.26
N SER A 18 2.95 -1.58 7.10
CA SER A 18 2.06 -2.71 6.78
C SER A 18 0.61 -2.32 7.03
N PHE A 19 -0.25 -2.67 6.08
CA PHE A 19 -1.69 -2.49 6.14
C PHE A 19 -2.37 -3.85 6.01
N ILE A 20 -3.39 -4.07 6.84
CA ILE A 20 -4.34 -5.16 6.73
C ILE A 20 -5.50 -4.66 5.87
N VAL A 21 -5.75 -5.33 4.76
CA VAL A 21 -6.85 -5.04 3.84
C VAL A 21 -7.89 -6.14 3.95
N CYS A 22 -9.13 -5.75 4.21
CA CYS A 22 -10.30 -6.61 4.18
C CYS A 22 -11.16 -6.23 2.98
N ASN A 23 -11.41 -7.19 2.11
CA ASN A 23 -12.18 -7.00 0.88
C ASN A 23 -13.68 -7.24 1.11
N GLU A 24 -14.51 -6.88 0.12
CA GLU A 24 -15.94 -7.20 0.12
C GLU A 24 -16.24 -8.70 0.12
N ASP A 25 -15.38 -9.53 -0.48
CA ASP A 25 -15.46 -11.00 -0.43
C ASP A 25 -14.96 -11.59 0.91
N GLU A 26 -14.85 -10.75 1.94
CA GLU A 26 -14.37 -11.08 3.29
C GLU A 26 -12.95 -11.67 3.33
N THR A 27 -12.18 -11.52 2.24
CA THR A 27 -10.78 -11.95 2.20
C THR A 27 -9.86 -10.91 2.83
N TRP A 28 -8.89 -11.38 3.59
CA TRP A 28 -7.93 -10.55 4.33
C TRP A 28 -6.53 -10.76 3.77
N PHE A 29 -5.79 -9.67 3.55
CA PHE A 29 -4.39 -9.75 3.15
C PHE A 29 -3.56 -8.58 3.68
N LEU A 30 -2.26 -8.81 3.77
CA LEU A 30 -1.28 -7.79 4.16
C LEU A 30 -0.69 -7.12 2.93
N LEU A 31 -0.53 -5.80 2.99
CA LEU A 31 0.06 -4.99 1.94
C LEU A 31 0.98 -3.92 2.56
N ARG A 32 2.11 -3.62 1.92
CA ARG A 32 2.99 -2.52 2.34
C ARG A 32 2.83 -1.31 1.44
N ALA A 33 2.60 -0.15 2.05
CA ALA A 33 2.45 1.12 1.36
C ALA A 33 3.00 2.27 2.20
N GLY A 34 3.25 3.42 1.58
CA GLY A 34 3.65 4.64 2.28
C GLY A 34 2.48 5.38 2.92
N THR A 35 1.25 5.19 2.41
CA THR A 35 0.02 5.80 2.95
C THR A 35 -1.17 4.85 2.83
N LEU A 36 -2.26 5.16 3.55
CA LEU A 36 -3.53 4.43 3.46
C LEU A 36 -4.12 4.51 2.05
N GLU A 37 -4.07 5.68 1.40
CA GLU A 37 -4.56 5.88 0.03
C GLU A 37 -3.76 5.05 -0.97
N GLU A 38 -2.44 4.98 -0.81
CA GLU A 38 -1.59 4.12 -1.64
C GLU A 38 -1.95 2.65 -1.43
N ALA A 39 -2.24 2.22 -0.19
CA ALA A 39 -2.67 0.86 0.08
C ALA A 39 -3.99 0.51 -0.62
N VAL A 40 -4.99 1.40 -0.58
CA VAL A 40 -6.27 1.26 -1.29
C VAL A 40 -6.04 1.18 -2.80
N TYR A 41 -5.21 2.08 -3.34
CA TYR A 41 -4.90 2.10 -4.77
C TYR A 41 -4.21 0.82 -5.23
N GLN A 42 -3.21 0.33 -4.48
CA GLN A 42 -2.53 -0.92 -4.78
C GLN A 42 -3.47 -2.13 -4.69
N ALA A 43 -4.39 -2.17 -3.72
CA ALA A 43 -5.39 -3.22 -3.60
C ALA A 43 -6.32 -3.24 -4.83
N LYS A 44 -6.84 -2.09 -5.24
CA LYS A 44 -7.70 -1.96 -6.42
C LYS A 44 -6.98 -2.36 -7.72
N ASN A 45 -5.72 -1.96 -7.87
CA ASN A 45 -4.90 -2.37 -9.03
C ASN A 45 -4.62 -3.88 -9.09
N LYS A 46 -4.77 -4.61 -7.98
CA LYS A 46 -4.69 -6.07 -7.94
C LYS A 46 -6.04 -6.76 -8.20
N GLY A 47 -7.07 -6.01 -8.62
CA GLY A 47 -8.40 -6.54 -8.85
C GLY A 47 -9.15 -6.91 -7.57
N LYS A 48 -8.77 -6.30 -6.44
CA LYS A 48 -9.48 -6.45 -5.17
C LYS A 48 -10.40 -5.27 -4.93
N ASP A 49 -11.50 -5.50 -4.22
CA ASP A 49 -12.41 -4.44 -3.78
C ASP A 49 -12.28 -4.25 -2.25
N PRO A 50 -11.37 -3.38 -1.78
CA PRO A 50 -11.10 -3.20 -0.36
C PRO A 50 -12.27 -2.48 0.33
N ARG A 51 -12.86 -3.14 1.32
CA ARG A 51 -13.91 -2.59 2.20
C ARG A 51 -13.34 -1.89 3.42
N TYR A 52 -12.29 -2.47 4.02
CA TYR A 52 -11.57 -1.88 5.15
C TYR A 52 -10.06 -1.95 4.93
N VAL A 53 -9.36 -0.89 5.36
CA VAL A 53 -7.89 -0.82 5.36
C VAL A 53 -7.44 -0.31 6.73
N ILE A 54 -6.57 -1.05 7.38
CA ILE A 54 -6.13 -0.80 8.76
C ILE A 54 -4.60 -0.88 8.80
N GLU A 55 -3.94 0.07 9.45
CA GLU A 55 -2.51 -0.06 9.72
C GLU A 55 -2.26 -1.23 10.69
N GLU A 56 -1.34 -2.14 10.35
CA GLU A 56 -1.05 -3.34 11.16
C GLU A 56 -0.67 -2.95 12.61
N LYS A 57 0.01 -1.82 12.80
CA LYS A 57 0.41 -1.29 14.13
C LYS A 57 -0.78 -0.97 15.05
N LEU A 58 -1.97 -0.76 14.49
CA LEU A 58 -3.21 -0.49 15.23
C LEU A 58 -3.98 -1.77 15.54
N SER A 59 -3.55 -2.91 15.01
CA SER A 59 -4.18 -4.20 15.22
C SER A 59 -3.52 -4.97 16.37
N THR A 60 -4.31 -5.78 17.07
CA THR A 60 -3.79 -6.74 18.06
C THR A 60 -3.69 -8.11 17.43
N LYS A 61 -2.48 -8.65 17.33
CA LYS A 61 -2.25 -10.01 16.88
C LYS A 61 -2.59 -11.00 18.00
N VAL A 62 -3.63 -11.81 17.80
CA VAL A 62 -3.98 -12.91 18.70
C VAL A 62 -3.22 -14.15 18.26
N ARG A 63 -2.60 -14.86 19.22
CA ARG A 63 -1.88 -16.12 19.02
C ARG A 63 -2.58 -17.25 19.75
#